data_AF-A0A6B3I4B5-F1
#
_entry.id   AF-A0A6B3I4B5-F1
#
_cell.length_a   1.000
_cell.length_b   1.000
_cell.length_c   1.000
_cell.angle_alpha   90.00
_cell.angle_beta   90.00
_cell.angle_gamma   90.00
#
_symmetry.space_group_name_H-M   'P 1'
#
loop_
_entity.id
_entity.type
_entity.pdbx_description
1 polymer ?
#
loop_
_entity_poly.entity_id
_entity_poly.type
_entity_poly.pdbx_seq_one_letter_code
_entity_poly.pdbx_strand_id
1 'polypeptide(L)' 'MDARTRRWRAALFLFMLAIGVSMASWVARTPAVRDALDVSTGSMGLVLFGLSIGSMAGVLVSGGLVRKHGGRLVI' A
#
# COMPACT_ATOMS: atom_id res chain seq x y z
N MET A 1 -14.65 -12.63 23.16
CA MET A 1 -14.40 -11.71 22.02
C MET A 1 -15.73 -11.41 21.36
N ASP A 2 -16.25 -10.20 21.52
CA ASP A 2 -17.53 -9.81 20.93
C ASP A 2 -17.54 -9.98 19.41
N ALA A 3 -18.71 -10.29 18.84
CA ALA A 3 -18.88 -10.51 17.40
C ALA A 3 -18.37 -9.32 16.55
N ARG A 4 -18.48 -8.10 17.09
CA ARG A 4 -17.97 -6.87 16.47
C ARG A 4 -16.44 -6.88 16.36
N THR A 5 -15.74 -7.21 17.44
CA THR A 5 -14.27 -7.27 17.48
C THR A 5 -13.71 -8.35 16.55
N ARG A 6 -14.41 -9.49 16.43
CA ARG A 6 -14.06 -10.56 15.48
C ARG A 6 -14.15 -10.09 14.02
N ARG A 7 -15.21 -9.33 13.66
CA ARG A 7 -15.37 -8.76 12.32
C ARG A 7 -14.27 -7.73 12.00
N TRP A 8 -13.95 -6.84 12.94
CA TRP A 8 -12.86 -5.86 12.77
C TRP A 8 -11.50 -6.53 12.55
N ARG A 9 -11.18 -7.56 13.35
CA ARG A 9 -9.93 -8.31 13.17
C ARG A 9 -9.87 -8.98 11.79
N ALA A 10 -10.95 -9.63 11.37
CA ALA A 10 -11.02 -10.25 10.05
C ALA A 10 -10.84 -9.22 8.92
N ALA A 11 -11.45 -8.04 9.03
CA ALA A 11 -11.28 -6.96 8.07
C ALA A 11 -9.82 -6.49 7.97
N LEU A 12 -9.12 -6.33 9.09
CA LEU A 12 -7.69 -5.98 9.11
C LEU A 12 -6.83 -7.05 8.45
N PHE A 13 -7.10 -8.33 8.72
CA PHE A 13 -6.38 -9.43 8.07
C PHE A 13 -6.64 -9.47 6.57
N LEU A 14 -7.90 -9.32 6.14
CA LEU A 14 -8.25 -9.28 4.73
C LEU A 14 -7.63 -8.08 4.02
N PHE A 15 -7.58 -6.93 4.66
CA PHE A 15 -6.93 -5.73 4.13
C PHE A 15 -5.43 -5.95 3.93
N MET A 16 -4.74 -6.48 4.95
CA MET A 16 -3.32 -6.81 4.82
C MET A 16 -3.05 -7.89 3.78
N LEU A 17 -3.92 -8.92 3.71
CA LEU A 17 -3.83 -9.96 2.71
C LEU A 17 -3.98 -9.38 1.30
N ALA A 18 -4.99 -8.54 1.08
CA ALA A 18 -5.25 -7.91 -0.21
C ALA A 18 -4.07 -7.03 -0.66
N ILE A 19 -3.53 -6.21 0.24
CA ILE A 19 -2.33 -5.39 -0.04
C ILE A 19 -1.13 -6.28 -0.35
N GLY A 20 -0.90 -7.32 0.46
CA GLY A 20 0.22 -8.26 0.27
C GLY A 20 0.15 -8.98 -1.08
N VAL A 21 -1.02 -9.52 -1.43
CA VAL A 21 -1.26 -10.19 -2.72
C VAL A 21 -1.09 -9.21 -3.89
N SER A 22 -1.60 -7.98 -3.75
CA SER A 22 -1.46 -6.94 -4.77
C SER A 22 0.01 -6.57 -5.00
N MET A 23 0.78 -6.35 -3.92
CA MET A 23 2.21 -6.05 -4.00
C MET A 23 3.01 -7.22 -4.57
N ALA A 24 2.76 -8.44 -4.12
CA ALA A 24 3.41 -9.63 -4.67
C ALA A 24 3.14 -9.77 -6.18
N SER A 25 1.88 -9.56 -6.59
CA SER A 25 1.49 -9.60 -8.00
C SER A 25 2.16 -8.50 -8.83
N TRP A 26 2.31 -7.29 -8.27
CA TRP A 26 2.99 -6.18 -8.93
C TRP A 26 4.48 -6.43 -9.07
N VAL A 27 5.18 -6.79 -7.98
CA VAL A 27 6.63 -7.03 -7.95
C VAL A 27 7.02 -8.13 -8.95
N ALA A 28 6.26 -9.22 -9.01
CA ALA A 28 6.51 -10.31 -9.94
C ALA A 28 6.34 -9.89 -11.42
N ARG A 29 5.54 -8.85 -11.70
CA ARG A 29 5.31 -8.33 -13.05
C ARG A 29 6.18 -7.13 -13.41
N THR A 30 6.98 -6.58 -12.49
CA THR A 30 7.85 -5.42 -12.75
C THR A 30 8.72 -5.59 -14.01
N PRO A 31 9.33 -6.78 -14.29
CA PRO A 31 10.09 -6.98 -15.53
C PRO A 31 9.22 -6.90 -16.78
N ALA A 32 8.06 -7.56 -16.78
CA ALA A 32 7.12 -7.52 -17.90
C ALA A 32 6.58 -6.11 -18.16
N VAL A 33 6.33 -5.32 -17.10
CA VAL A 33 5.91 -3.91 -17.21
C VAL A 33 7.04 -3.04 -17.75
N ARG A 34 8.29 -3.27 -17.30
CA ARG A 34 9.48 -2.60 -17.84
C ARG A 34 9.60 -2.84 -19.33
N ASP A 35 9.52 -4.11 -19.74
CA ASP A 35 9.72 -4.52 -21.12
C ASP A 35 8.55 -4.05 -22.02
N ALA A 36 7.32 -4.04 -21.51
CA ALA A 36 6.15 -3.53 -22.24
C ALA A 36 6.17 -2.00 -22.46
N LEU A 37 6.82 -1.26 -21.56
CA LEU A 37 6.95 0.20 -21.66
C LEU A 37 8.31 0.63 -22.24
N ASP A 38 9.15 -0.33 -22.67
CA ASP A 38 10.52 -0.15 -23.16
C ASP A 38 11.38 0.78 -22.28
N VAL A 39 11.15 0.76 -20.95
CA VAL A 39 11.79 1.68 -20.02
C VAL A 39 13.14 1.14 -19.56
N SER A 40 14.15 2.00 -19.54
CA SER A 40 15.47 1.67 -19.02
C SER A 40 15.43 1.28 -17.52
N THR A 41 16.48 0.60 -17.04
CA THR A 41 16.62 0.27 -15.61
C THR A 41 16.68 1.52 -14.73
N GLY A 42 17.24 2.63 -15.23
CA GLY A 42 17.32 3.90 -14.51
C GLY A 42 15.96 4.53 -14.25
N SER A 43 15.06 4.49 -15.23
CA SER A 43 13.67 4.95 -15.09
C SER A 43 12.86 4.10 -14.10
N MET A 44 13.12 2.79 -14.01
CA MET A 44 12.54 1.95 -12.96
C MET A 44 12.97 2.41 -11.55
N GLY A 45 14.20 2.92 -11.42
CA GLY A 45 14.67 3.56 -10.19
C GLY A 45 13.82 4.77 -9.79
N LEU A 46 13.40 5.61 -10.76
CA LEU A 46 12.49 6.72 -10.50
C LEU A 46 11.09 6.26 -10.08
N VAL A 47 10.59 5.16 -10.64
CA VAL A 47 9.31 4.56 -10.22
C VAL A 47 9.39 4.10 -8.76
N LEU A 48 10.45 3.40 -8.38
CA LEU A 48 10.68 2.96 -7.00
C LEU A 48 10.87 4.14 -6.05
N PHE A 49 11.55 5.18 -6.50
CA PHE A 49 11.71 6.43 -5.76
C PHE A 49 10.37 7.12 -5.51
N GLY A 50 9.52 7.23 -6.54
CA GLY A 50 8.16 7.74 -6.40
C GLY A 50 7.32 6.90 -5.43
N LEU A 51 7.43 5.57 -5.48
CA LEU A 51 6.79 4.67 -4.52
C LEU A 51 7.24 4.95 -3.08
N SER A 52 8.54 5.18 -2.90
CA SER A 52 9.15 5.46 -1.59
C SER A 52 8.70 6.81 -1.04
N ILE A 53 8.68 7.86 -1.87
CA ILE A 53 8.14 9.17 -1.51
C ILE A 53 6.67 9.05 -1.10
N GLY A 54 5.86 8.36 -1.91
CA GLY A 54 4.43 8.15 -1.61
C GLY A 54 4.22 7.44 -0.27
N SER A 55 5.02 6.40 0.01
CA SER A 55 4.98 5.68 1.28
C SER A 55 5.34 6.59 2.47
N MET A 56 6.45 7.31 2.37
CA MET A 56 6.88 8.25 3.43
C MET A 56 5.85 9.35 3.66
N ALA A 57 5.34 9.97 2.60
CA ALA A 57 4.30 10.99 2.70
C ALA A 57 3.03 10.43 3.37
N GLY A 58 2.60 9.22 2.98
CA GLY A 58 1.47 8.55 3.61
C GLY A 58 1.66 8.35 5.11
N VAL A 59 2.83 7.85 5.53
CA VAL A 59 3.17 7.67 6.95
C VAL A 59 3.15 8.99 7.70
N LEU A 60 3.78 10.03 7.16
CA LEU A 60 3.86 11.35 7.80
C LEU A 60 2.49 12.00 8.00
N VAL A 61 1.59 11.89 7.01
CA VAL A 61 0.26 12.51 7.08
C VAL A 61 -0.72 11.66 7.89
N SER A 62 -0.51 10.34 7.99
CA SER A 62 -1.43 9.39 8.65
C SER A 62 -1.83 9.83 10.07
N GLY A 63 -0.87 10.19 10.91
CA GLY A 63 -1.14 10.60 12.29
C GLY A 63 -1.97 11.88 12.39
N GLY A 64 -1.74 12.84 11.48
CA GLY A 64 -2.52 14.07 11.38
C GLY A 64 -3.96 13.81 10.91
N LEU A 65 -4.13 12.93 9.91
CA LEU A 65 -5.43 12.49 9.41
C LEU A 65 -6.25 11.79 10.49
N VAL A 66 -5.65 10.83 11.21
CA VAL A 66 -6.31 10.10 12.31
C VAL A 66 -6.69 11.05 13.44
N ARG A 67 -5.81 11.99 13.81
CA ARG A 67 -6.11 12.99 14.86
C ARG A 67 -7.27 13.91 14.48
N LYS A 68 -7.37 14.31 13.22
CA LYS A 68 -8.40 15.26 12.75
C LYS A 68 -9.75 14.60 12.42
N HIS A 69 -9.74 13.39 11.84
CA HIS A 69 -10.96 12.74 11.32
C HIS A 69 -11.37 11.47 12.08
N GLY A 70 -10.54 11.00 13.03
CA GLY A 70 -10.77 9.79 13.81
C GLY A 70 -10.39 8.50 13.07
N GLY A 71 -9.99 7.47 13.82
CA GLY A 71 -9.47 6.21 13.25
C GLY A 71 -10.47 5.41 12.42
N ARG A 72 -11.78 5.56 12.66
CA ARG A 72 -12.84 4.83 11.93
C ARG A 72 -13.04 5.32 10.48
N LEU A 73 -12.70 6.59 10.20
CA LEU A 73 -12.88 7.17 8.87
C LEU A 73 -11.61 7.03 8.02
N VAL A 74 -10.46 6.85 8.66
CA VAL A 74 -9.13 6.82 8.03
C VAL A 74 -8.64 5.39 7.77
N ILE A 75 -9.10 4.42 8.56
CA ILE A 75 -8.74 2.99 8.49
C ILE A 75 -9.99 2.19 8.17
#